data_AF-A0A7C5JF33-F1
#
_entry.id   AF-A0A7C5JF33-F1
#
_cell.length_a   1.000
_cell.length_b   1.000
_cell.length_c   1.000
_cell.angle_alpha   90.00
_cell.angle_beta   90.00
_cell.angle_gamma   90.00
#
_symmetry.space_group_name_H-M   'P 1'
#
loop_
_entity.id
_entity.type
_entity.pdbx_description
1 polymer ?
#
loop_
_entity_poly.entity_id
_entity_poly.type
_entity_poly.pdbx_seq_one_letter_code
_entity_poly.pdbx_strand_id
1 'polypeptide(L)'
;MSIKPPRNHDPLKKRIDICYVISHGFAARMLLQTGLIVRLTQAGKRVAIITPDAQDGNLEELRSNPLVTIYDAGIEQTIWDDDYNVKRMYYLEELRSNPVFWEKHLYSILYTKSKHPWKRIRTFIYYPIHRLIKYFPSIRENFKKTESKYLKDEKANVLLRKINPQLVVS
;
A
#
# COMPACT_ATOMS: atom_id res chain seq x y z
N MET A 1 4.62 17.48 -39.75
CA MET A 1 4.25 18.58 -38.84
C MET A 1 4.01 18.00 -37.46
N SER A 2 4.95 18.19 -36.54
CA SER A 2 4.90 17.62 -35.19
C SER A 2 4.28 18.63 -34.23
N ILE A 3 3.02 18.43 -33.87
CA ILE A 3 2.33 19.25 -32.87
C ILE A 3 2.88 18.83 -31.49
N LYS A 4 3.82 19.61 -30.96
CA LYS A 4 4.23 19.50 -29.55
C LYS A 4 3.07 20.01 -28.68
N PRO A 5 2.65 19.29 -27.63
CA PRO A 5 1.64 19.80 -26.71
C PRO A 5 2.19 21.02 -25.94
N PRO A 6 1.32 21.98 -25.55
CA PRO A 6 1.74 23.20 -24.89
C PRO A 6 2.33 22.89 -23.51
N ARG A 7 3.58 23.31 -23.29
CA ARG A 7 4.17 23.36 -21.94
C ARG A 7 3.51 24.52 -21.19
N ASN A 8 2.47 24.21 -20.41
CA ASN A 8 1.97 25.12 -19.39
C ASN A 8 3.03 25.25 -18.27
N HIS A 9 3.93 26.22 -18.44
CA HIS A 9 4.76 26.72 -17.35
C HIS A 9 3.96 27.78 -16.60
N ASP A 10 3.29 27.35 -15.54
CA ASP A 10 2.62 28.23 -14.59
C ASP A 10 3.62 28.48 -13.42
N PRO A 11 4.28 29.66 -13.34
CA PRO A 11 5.49 29.86 -12.54
C PRO A 11 5.27 30.01 -11.03
N LEU A 12 4.01 29.96 -10.54
CA LEU A 12 3.66 30.20 -9.13
C LEU A 12 3.08 28.99 -8.39
N LYS A 13 2.91 27.84 -9.04
CA LYS A 13 2.55 26.60 -8.35
C LYS A 13 3.84 25.95 -7.86
N LYS A 14 4.14 26.07 -6.55
CA LYS A 14 5.27 25.38 -5.88
C LYS A 14 5.22 23.89 -6.23
N ARG A 15 5.97 23.49 -7.26
CA ARG A 15 5.85 22.18 -7.87
C ARG A 15 6.57 21.16 -7.00
N ILE A 16 5.91 20.07 -6.67
CA ILE A 16 6.54 18.95 -5.96
C ILE A 16 7.46 18.22 -6.94
N ASP A 17 8.71 18.00 -6.55
CA ASP A 17 9.68 17.29 -7.38
C ASP A 17 9.43 15.78 -7.31
N ILE A 18 9.22 15.26 -6.10
CA ILE A 18 9.09 13.82 -5.84
C ILE A 18 7.90 13.57 -4.93
N CYS A 19 7.02 12.64 -5.31
CA CYS A 19 5.92 12.18 -4.48
C CYS A 19 6.10 10.70 -4.13
N TYR A 20 6.18 10.40 -2.84
CA TYR A 20 6.15 9.04 -2.31
C TYR A 20 4.72 8.65 -1.97
N VAL A 21 4.25 7.54 -2.51
CA VAL A 21 2.98 6.91 -2.15
C VAL A 21 3.30 5.73 -1.26
N ILE A 22 2.91 5.80 0.01
CA ILE A 22 3.18 4.78 1.00
C ILE A 22 1.87 4.08 1.31
N SER A 23 1.76 2.80 0.95
CA SER A 23 0.57 1.99 1.20
C SER A 23 0.53 1.38 2.60
N HIS A 24 1.69 1.19 3.24
CA HIS A 24 1.82 0.52 4.55
C HIS A 24 2.89 1.18 5.42
N GLY A 25 2.67 1.23 6.74
CA GLY A 25 3.61 1.83 7.69
C GLY A 25 5.03 1.23 7.68
N PHE A 26 5.17 -0.02 7.23
CA PHE A 26 6.50 -0.63 7.04
C PHE A 26 7.35 0.09 5.98
N ALA A 27 6.74 0.49 4.86
CA ALA A 27 7.43 1.24 3.81
C ALA A 27 7.79 2.66 4.27
N ALA A 28 6.94 3.31 5.08
CA ALA A 28 7.30 4.57 5.74
C ALA A 28 8.55 4.42 6.61
N ARG A 29 8.59 3.37 7.44
CA ARG A 29 9.73 3.12 8.33
C ARG A 29 11.04 2.90 7.56
N MET A 30 11.01 2.16 6.46
CA MET A 30 12.19 1.98 5.61
C MET A 30 12.66 3.29 4.94
N LEU A 31 11.73 4.11 4.43
CA LEU A 31 12.06 5.40 3.82
C LEU A 31 12.68 6.38 4.82
N LEU A 32 12.22 6.34 6.07
CA LEU A 32 12.77 7.14 7.16
C LEU A 32 14.16 6.65 7.58
N GLN A 33 14.32 5.35 7.81
CA GLN A 33 15.58 4.75 8.28
C GLN A 33 16.74 4.94 7.29
N THR A 34 16.45 4.99 5.99
CA THR A 34 17.48 5.22 4.96
C THR A 34 17.95 6.69 4.89
N GLY A 35 17.22 7.62 5.53
CA GLY A 35 17.51 9.06 5.47
C GLY A 35 17.35 9.67 4.07
N LEU A 36 16.71 8.95 3.14
CA LEU A 36 16.61 9.36 1.74
C LEU A 36 15.87 10.69 1.58
N ILE A 37 14.76 10.86 2.28
CA ILE A 37 13.96 12.09 2.24
C ILE A 37 14.76 13.29 2.74
N VAL A 38 15.55 13.11 3.80
CA VAL A 38 16.41 14.16 4.34
C VAL A 38 17.48 14.56 3.31
N ARG A 39 18.13 13.60 2.66
CA ARG A 39 19.14 13.89 1.61
C ARG A 39 18.54 14.61 0.40
N LEU A 40 17.32 14.23 -0.01
CA LEU A 40 16.61 14.89 -1.11
C LEU A 40 16.28 16.35 -0.78
N THR A 41 15.81 16.60 0.43
CA THR A 41 15.50 17.97 0.88
C THR A 41 16.75 18.81 1.10
N GLN A 42 17.87 18.23 1.55
CA GLN A 42 19.18 18.88 1.58
C GLN A 42 19.66 19.29 0.17
N ALA A 43 19.34 18.49 -0.85
CA ALA A 43 19.57 18.85 -2.25
C ALA A 43 18.54 19.85 -2.83
N GLY A 44 17.70 20.45 -1.97
CA GLY A 44 16.72 21.45 -2.34
C GLY A 44 15.45 20.90 -3.02
N LYS A 45 15.24 19.58 -3.01
CA LYS A 45 14.06 18.96 -3.62
C LYS A 45 12.85 19.06 -2.70
N ARG A 46 11.69 19.39 -3.29
CA ARG A 46 10.40 19.39 -2.60
C ARG A 46 9.78 18.00 -2.69
N VAL A 47 9.46 17.42 -1.54
CA VAL A 47 8.97 16.05 -1.43
C VAL A 47 7.55 16.04 -0.88
N ALA A 48 6.63 15.36 -1.57
CA ALA A 48 5.32 15.03 -1.03
C ALA A 48 5.29 13.57 -0.58
N ILE A 49 4.62 13.29 0.54
CA ILE A 49 4.40 11.93 1.04
C ILE A 49 2.90 11.73 1.17
N ILE A 50 2.34 10.75 0.47
CA ILE A 50 0.96 10.30 0.63
C ILE A 50 1.00 9.04 1.49
N THR A 51 0.31 9.05 2.63
CA THR A 51 0.31 7.96 3.61
C THR A 51 -1.12 7.68 4.09
N PRO A 52 -1.48 6.42 4.45
CA PRO A 52 -2.77 6.08 5.04
C PRO A 52 -3.03 6.76 6.40
N ASP A 53 -1.96 7.09 7.12
CA ASP A 53 -2.02 7.82 8.37
C ASP A 53 -0.96 8.93 8.33
N ALA A 54 -1.43 10.17 8.20
CA ALA A 54 -0.55 11.33 8.20
C ALA A 54 -0.01 11.66 9.60
N GLN A 55 -0.66 11.16 10.67
CA GLN A 55 -0.33 11.41 12.08
C GLN A 55 0.59 10.35 12.70
N ASP A 56 1.09 9.40 11.91
CA ASP A 56 2.07 8.42 12.38
C ASP A 56 3.29 9.15 12.98
N GLY A 57 3.60 8.86 14.25
CA GLY A 57 4.73 9.44 14.97
C GLY A 57 6.08 9.20 14.31
N ASN A 58 6.20 8.19 13.43
CA ASN A 58 7.39 7.99 12.62
C ASN A 58 7.66 9.17 11.65
N LEU A 59 6.62 9.91 11.23
CA LEU A 59 6.73 11.01 10.27
C LEU A 59 6.97 12.37 10.93
N GLU A 60 6.95 12.44 12.27
CA GLU A 60 7.05 13.69 13.02
C GLU A 60 8.34 14.47 12.70
N GLU A 61 9.46 13.75 12.55
CA GLU A 61 10.75 14.32 12.19
C GLU A 61 10.70 15.03 10.82
N LEU A 62 9.93 14.49 9.87
CA LEU A 62 9.81 15.06 8.52
C LEU A 62 8.86 16.26 8.45
N ARG A 63 7.91 16.39 9.39
CA ARG A 63 6.97 17.52 9.44
C ARG A 63 7.65 18.85 9.73
N SER A 64 8.77 18.80 10.44
CA SER A 64 9.59 19.98 10.75
C SER A 64 10.24 20.59 9.50
N ASN A 65 10.31 19.84 8.39
CA ASN A 65 11.02 20.24 7.19
C ASN A 65 10.10 21.02 6.21
N PRO A 66 10.40 22.29 5.88
CA PRO A 66 9.56 23.13 5.03
C PRO A 66 9.50 22.68 3.56
N LEU A 67 10.37 21.75 3.14
CA LEU A 67 10.38 21.16 1.80
C LEU A 67 9.59 19.84 1.73
N VAL A 68 9.08 19.34 2.86
CA VAL A 68 8.25 18.14 2.91
C VAL A 68 6.78 18.52 3.10
N THR A 69 5.89 17.86 2.38
CA THR A 69 4.44 17.99 2.58
C THR A 69 3.83 16.59 2.70
N ILE A 70 3.16 16.35 3.82
CA ILE A 70 2.54 15.04 4.12
C ILE A 70 1.04 15.16 3.87
N TYR A 71 0.51 14.25 3.07
CA TYR A 71 -0.89 14.13 2.73
C TYR A 71 -1.45 12.85 3.32
N ASP A 72 -2.61 12.97 3.96
CA ASP A 72 -3.40 11.84 4.39
C ASP A 72 -4.22 11.32 3.20
N ALA A 73 -4.05 10.04 2.87
CA ALA A 73 -4.86 9.37 1.87
C ALA A 73 -6.26 9.02 2.40
N GLY A 74 -6.46 9.06 3.73
CA GLY A 74 -7.73 8.69 4.37
C GLY A 74 -8.10 7.24 4.06
N ILE A 75 -7.10 6.36 4.10
CA ILE A 75 -7.25 4.93 3.85
C ILE A 75 -7.74 4.31 5.15
N GLU A 76 -9.05 4.22 5.29
CA GLU A 76 -9.66 3.44 6.35
C GLU A 76 -9.39 1.96 6.07
N GLN A 77 -8.53 1.33 6.88
CA GLN A 77 -8.38 -0.12 6.88
C GLN A 77 -9.72 -0.74 7.26
N THR A 78 -10.47 -1.22 6.28
CA THR A 78 -11.78 -1.78 6.54
C THR A 78 -11.62 -3.22 7.02
N ILE A 79 -12.58 -3.78 7.76
CA ILE A 79 -12.62 -5.20 8.15
C ILE A 79 -12.42 -6.14 6.94
N TRP A 80 -12.77 -5.67 5.74
CA TRP A 80 -12.55 -6.33 4.46
C TRP A 80 -11.08 -6.41 4.03
N ASP A 81 -10.20 -5.50 4.48
CA ASP A 81 -8.75 -5.55 4.23
C ASP A 81 -8.07 -6.66 5.03
N ASP A 82 -8.55 -6.95 6.25
CA ASP A 82 -8.09 -8.10 7.04
C ASP A 82 -8.46 -9.42 6.33
N ASP A 83 -9.67 -9.52 5.80
CA ASP A 83 -10.10 -10.69 5.04
C ASP A 83 -9.38 -10.83 3.69
N TYR A 84 -9.11 -9.71 3.01
CA TYR A 84 -8.34 -9.66 1.78
C TYR A 84 -6.89 -10.16 1.98
N ASN A 85 -6.20 -9.69 3.02
CA ASN A 85 -4.83 -10.15 3.31
C ASN A 85 -4.78 -11.66 3.58
N VAL A 86 -5.79 -12.19 4.27
CA VAL A 86 -5.92 -13.62 4.53
C VAL A 86 -6.18 -14.37 3.22
N LYS A 87 -7.14 -13.92 2.39
CA LYS A 87 -7.39 -14.51 1.06
C LYS A 87 -6.14 -14.49 0.18
N ARG A 88 -5.40 -13.39 0.16
CA ARG A 88 -4.16 -13.24 -0.61
C ARG A 88 -3.14 -14.31 -0.21
N MET A 89 -2.95 -14.53 1.10
CA MET A 89 -2.08 -15.59 1.61
C MET A 89 -2.52 -16.96 1.07
N TYR A 90 -3.80 -17.33 1.16
CA TYR A 90 -4.27 -18.63 0.68
C TYR A 90 -4.32 -18.75 -0.85
N TYR A 91 -4.60 -17.68 -1.59
CA TYR A 91 -4.91 -17.79 -3.02
C TYR A 91 -3.68 -17.55 -3.90
N LEU A 92 -2.73 -16.74 -3.44
CA LEU A 92 -1.56 -16.37 -4.23
C LEU A 92 -0.27 -17.03 -3.76
N GLU A 93 -0.12 -17.26 -2.46
CA GLU A 93 1.13 -17.76 -1.86
C GLU A 93 1.13 -19.28 -1.71
N GLU A 94 2.31 -19.88 -1.75
CA GLU A 94 2.49 -21.31 -1.47
C GLU A 94 2.65 -21.57 0.02
N LEU A 95 1.54 -21.82 0.73
CA LEU A 95 1.50 -21.94 2.19
C LEU A 95 2.49 -22.95 2.77
N ARG A 96 2.68 -24.10 2.14
CA ARG A 96 3.56 -25.17 2.66
C ARG A 96 5.04 -24.95 2.37
N SER A 97 5.37 -24.15 1.36
CA SER A 97 6.77 -23.84 1.02
C SER A 97 7.33 -22.73 1.90
N ASN A 98 6.47 -21.82 2.37
CA ASN A 98 6.87 -20.70 3.22
C ASN A 98 6.56 -21.01 4.70
N PRO A 99 7.58 -21.24 5.54
CA PRO A 99 7.38 -21.60 6.95
C PRO A 99 6.63 -20.51 7.73
N VAL A 100 6.79 -19.24 7.37
CA VAL A 100 6.10 -18.11 8.04
C VAL A 100 4.59 -18.16 7.80
N PHE A 101 4.15 -18.48 6.57
CA PHE A 101 2.73 -18.60 6.27
C PHE A 101 2.13 -19.87 6.86
N TRP A 102 2.90 -20.95 6.90
CA TRP A 102 2.48 -22.18 7.57
C TRP A 102 2.25 -21.97 9.06
N GLU A 103 3.17 -21.28 9.74
CA GLU A 103 3.03 -20.94 11.15
C GLU A 103 1.82 -20.04 11.40
N LYS A 104 1.61 -19.00 10.57
CA LYS A 104 0.39 -18.16 10.64
C LYS A 104 -0.90 -18.96 10.47
N HIS A 105 -0.90 -19.95 9.58
CA HIS A 105 -2.03 -20.87 9.40
C HIS A 105 -2.28 -21.70 10.66
N LEU A 106 -1.24 -22.35 11.20
CA LEU A 106 -1.34 -23.13 12.44
C LEU A 106 -1.79 -22.28 13.63
N TYR A 107 -1.24 -21.08 13.77
CA TYR A 107 -1.62 -20.14 14.82
C TYR A 107 -3.10 -19.75 14.73
N SER A 108 -3.59 -19.54 13.51
CA SER A 108 -5.00 -19.24 13.26
C SER A 108 -5.95 -20.39 13.58
N ILE A 109 -5.46 -21.63 13.60
CA ILE A 109 -6.23 -22.83 13.98
C ILE A 109 -6.16 -23.05 15.49
N LEU A 110 -4.95 -23.02 16.05
CA LEU A 110 -4.67 -23.48 17.42
C LEU A 110 -4.85 -22.39 18.48
N TYR A 111 -4.57 -21.13 18.15
CA TYR A 111 -4.45 -20.05 19.13
C TYR A 111 -5.42 -18.89 18.88
N THR A 112 -6.43 -19.07 18.02
CA THR A 112 -7.37 -18.00 17.71
C THR A 112 -8.29 -17.71 18.90
N LYS A 113 -8.05 -16.59 19.58
CA LYS A 113 -8.89 -16.10 20.70
C LYS A 113 -10.03 -15.19 20.23
N SER A 114 -10.19 -14.98 18.91
CA SER A 114 -11.19 -14.06 18.38
C SER A 114 -12.61 -14.51 18.73
N LYS A 115 -13.44 -13.58 19.21
CA LYS A 115 -14.87 -13.83 19.50
C LYS A 115 -15.72 -13.91 18.22
N HIS A 116 -15.22 -13.41 17.09
CA HIS A 116 -15.98 -13.32 15.85
C HIS A 116 -16.02 -14.68 15.11
N PRO A 117 -17.21 -15.22 14.77
CA PRO A 117 -17.35 -16.57 14.20
C PRO A 117 -16.66 -16.72 12.84
N TRP A 118 -16.78 -15.72 11.95
CA TRP A 118 -16.12 -15.76 10.64
C TRP A 118 -14.58 -15.87 10.74
N LYS A 119 -13.95 -15.18 11.70
CA LYS A 119 -12.49 -15.20 11.86
C LYS A 119 -11.96 -16.58 12.27
N ARG A 120 -12.80 -17.41 12.90
CA ARG A 120 -12.49 -18.80 13.25
C ARG A 120 -12.63 -19.73 12.05
N ILE A 121 -13.74 -19.58 11.31
CA ILE A 121 -14.12 -20.53 10.26
C ILE A 121 -13.35 -20.26 8.95
N ARG A 122 -12.98 -18.99 8.67
CA ARG A 122 -12.34 -18.62 7.39
C ARG A 122 -11.10 -19.44 7.05
N THR A 123 -10.28 -19.80 8.04
CA THR A 123 -9.09 -20.64 7.85
C THR A 123 -9.43 -22.03 7.31
N PHE A 124 -10.51 -22.62 7.82
CA PHE A 124 -10.99 -23.93 7.38
C PHE A 124 -11.65 -23.89 6.00
N ILE A 125 -12.16 -22.73 5.56
CA ILE A 125 -12.71 -22.54 4.22
C ILE A 125 -11.60 -22.27 3.20
N TYR A 126 -10.65 -21.39 3.52
CA TYR A 126 -9.63 -20.97 2.56
C TYR A 126 -8.54 -22.00 2.31
N TYR A 127 -8.24 -22.87 3.29
CA TYR A 127 -7.23 -23.91 3.09
C TYR A 127 -7.64 -24.98 2.04
N PRO A 128 -8.88 -25.51 2.05
CA PRO A 128 -9.40 -26.31 0.93
C PRO A 128 -9.34 -25.56 -0.41
N ILE A 129 -9.72 -24.28 -0.43
CA ILE A 129 -9.65 -23.47 -1.66
C ILE A 129 -8.21 -23.34 -2.15
N HIS A 130 -7.22 -23.13 -1.28
CA HIS A 130 -5.80 -23.14 -1.61
C HIS A 130 -5.40 -24.46 -2.30
N ARG A 131 -5.89 -25.60 -1.81
CA ARG A 131 -5.65 -26.91 -2.45
C ARG A 131 -6.33 -27.03 -3.80
N LEU A 132 -7.55 -26.52 -3.95
CA LEU A 132 -8.32 -26.53 -5.20
C LEU A 132 -7.73 -25.60 -6.26
N ILE A 133 -7.10 -24.48 -5.87
CA ILE A 133 -6.45 -23.53 -6.79
C ILE A 133 -5.35 -24.21 -7.61
N LYS A 134 -4.68 -25.24 -7.07
CA LYS A 134 -3.70 -26.03 -7.83
C LYS A 134 -4.31 -26.76 -9.03
N TYR A 135 -5.59 -27.08 -8.97
CA TYR A 135 -6.34 -27.74 -10.04
C TYR A 135 -7.14 -26.75 -10.89
N PHE A 136 -7.59 -25.65 -10.29
CA PHE A 136 -8.39 -24.61 -10.94
C PHE A 136 -7.69 -23.24 -10.87
N PRO A 137 -6.74 -22.95 -11.80
CA PRO A 137 -5.97 -21.69 -11.79
C PRO A 137 -6.87 -20.46 -11.99
N SER A 138 -8.06 -20.62 -12.58
CA SER A 138 -9.03 -19.55 -12.82
C SER A 138 -9.43 -18.80 -11.55
N ILE A 139 -9.45 -19.47 -10.39
CA ILE A 139 -9.74 -18.83 -9.09
C ILE A 139 -8.66 -17.78 -8.76
N ARG A 140 -7.38 -18.14 -8.98
CA ARG A 140 -6.23 -17.27 -8.76
C ARG A 140 -6.25 -16.09 -9.72
N GLU A 141 -6.56 -16.32 -11.00
CA GLU A 141 -6.63 -15.27 -12.00
C GLU A 141 -7.75 -14.27 -11.74
N ASN A 142 -8.93 -14.76 -11.37
CA ASN A 142 -10.07 -13.91 -11.02
C ASN A 142 -9.78 -13.08 -9.77
N PHE A 143 -9.09 -13.66 -8.79
CA PHE A 143 -8.64 -12.92 -7.62
C PHE A 143 -7.68 -11.78 -8.01
N LYS A 144 -6.66 -12.05 -8.84
CA LYS A 144 -5.73 -11.01 -9.33
C LYS A 144 -6.43 -9.90 -10.12
N LYS A 145 -7.43 -10.24 -10.95
CA LYS A 145 -8.23 -9.27 -11.71
C LYS A 145 -9.09 -8.38 -10.80
N THR A 146 -9.56 -8.93 -9.68
CA THR A 146 -10.35 -8.17 -8.71
C THR A 146 -9.46 -7.34 -7.80
N GLU A 147 -8.30 -7.87 -7.39
CA GLU A 147 -7.28 -7.21 -6.57
C GLU A 147 -6.82 -5.88 -7.19
N SER A 148 -6.65 -5.84 -8.51
CA SER A 148 -6.24 -4.62 -9.22
C SER A 148 -7.30 -3.51 -9.22
N LYS A 149 -8.54 -3.80 -8.83
CA LYS A 149 -9.57 -2.78 -8.56
C LYS A 149 -9.46 -2.26 -7.12
N TYR A 150 -9.16 -3.13 -6.15
CA TYR A 150 -8.95 -2.72 -4.74
C TYR A 150 -7.66 -1.90 -4.55
N LEU A 151 -6.62 -2.18 -5.33
CA LEU A 151 -5.36 -1.43 -5.29
C LEU A 151 -5.43 -0.05 -5.97
N LYS A 152 -6.45 0.20 -6.81
CA LYS A 152 -6.66 1.51 -7.44
C LYS A 152 -7.48 2.39 -6.50
N ASP A 153 -6.79 3.01 -5.55
CA ASP A 153 -7.43 4.00 -4.69
C ASP A 153 -7.72 5.28 -5.49
N GLU A 154 -9.00 5.57 -5.67
CA GLU A 154 -9.47 6.76 -6.35
C GLU A 154 -9.08 8.03 -5.58
N LYS A 155 -9.00 7.98 -4.24
CA LYS A 155 -8.57 9.11 -3.41
C LYS A 155 -7.09 9.42 -3.60
N ALA A 156 -6.23 8.40 -3.61
CA ALA A 156 -4.80 8.57 -3.88
C ALA A 156 -4.57 9.13 -5.30
N ASN A 157 -5.34 8.67 -6.30
CA ASN A 157 -5.28 9.20 -7.65
C ASN A 157 -5.71 10.67 -7.75
N VAL A 158 -6.76 11.07 -7.02
CA VAL A 158 -7.19 12.48 -6.93
C VAL A 158 -6.11 13.35 -6.29
N LEU A 159 -5.46 12.87 -5.22
CA LEU A 159 -4.34 13.55 -4.58
C LEU A 159 -3.14 13.68 -5.53
N LEU A 160 -2.76 12.61 -6.22
CA LEU A 160 -1.67 12.64 -7.20
C LEU A 160 -1.93 13.64 -8.33
N ARG A 161 -3.17 13.70 -8.84
CA ARG A 161 -3.57 14.70 -9.85
C ARG A 161 -3.50 16.14 -9.30
N LYS A 162 -3.87 16.35 -8.04
CA LYS A 162 -3.79 17.66 -7.37
C LYS A 162 -2.34 18.11 -7.14
N ILE A 163 -1.48 17.18 -6.73
CA ILE A 163 -0.06 17.43 -6.42
C ILE A 163 0.75 17.65 -7.71
N ASN A 164 0.45 16.90 -8.78
CA ASN A 164 1.13 16.93 -10.07
C ASN A 164 2.68 16.87 -9.95
N PRO A 165 3.22 15.82 -9.32
CA PRO A 165 4.65 15.69 -9.08
C PRO A 165 5.44 15.38 -10.36
N GLN A 166 6.73 15.69 -10.38
CA GLN A 166 7.60 15.33 -11.52
C GLN A 166 7.94 13.84 -11.53
N LEU A 167 8.10 13.26 -10.34
CA LEU A 167 8.37 11.84 -10.14
C LEU A 167 7.43 11.27 -9.08
N VAL A 168 6.86 10.10 -9.35
CA VAL A 168 6.09 9.32 -8.37
C VAL A 168 6.87 8.06 -8.03
N VAL A 169 7.00 7.76 -6.75
CA VAL A 169 7.58 6.53 -6.20
C VAL A 169 6.50 5.85 -5.36
N SER A 170 6.21 4.58 -5.62
CA SER A 170 5.19 3.77 -4.93
C SER A 170 5.76 2.44 -4.45
#